data_AF-A0A7S2D4W8-F1
#
_entry.id   AF-A0A7S2D4W8-F1
#
_cell.length_a   1.000
_cell.length_b   1.000
_cell.length_c   1.000
_cell.angle_alpha   90.00
_cell.angle_beta   90.00
_cell.angle_gamma   90.00
#
_symmetry.space_group_name_H-M   'P 1'
#
loop_
_entity.id
_entity.type
_entity.pdbx_description
1 polymer ?
#
loop_
_entity_poly.entity_id
_entity_poly.type
_entity_poly.pdbx_seq_one_letter_code
_entity_poly.pdbx_strand_id
1 'polypeptide(L)'
;MGRYSAAAGGRSGESGEGWSASINARKKGGKLLGNMLQALLHKSLTPTQHLRKTLVATASYESAVTLLESDPQIDDSYFIVAGTKSGEGAVLARDRNKNVDTWKLNPNDPNEPNGWFRLQTNYDHWDPAPTADDRRTPGVAHMVAMGRDAVTTAAMWKVIKTWPSFNHHTDYSAVFVPARAEYNATVFMRP
;
A
#
# COMPACT_ATOMS: atom_id res chain seq x y z
N MET A 1 -7.16 -13.57 -6.43
CA MET A 1 -5.72 -13.45 -6.73
C MET A 1 -5.29 -12.02 -6.41
N GLY A 2 -4.85 -11.76 -5.18
CA GLY A 2 -4.29 -10.47 -4.80
C GLY A 2 -2.81 -10.46 -5.14
N ARG A 3 -2.39 -9.66 -6.11
CA ARG A 3 -0.97 -9.49 -6.43
C ARG A 3 -0.43 -8.42 -5.49
N TYR A 4 0.30 -8.83 -4.46
CA TYR A 4 1.01 -7.91 -3.58
C TYR A 4 2.42 -7.71 -4.16
N SER A 5 2.64 -6.58 -4.81
CA SER A 5 4.00 -6.10 -5.07
C SER A 5 4.34 -5.12 -3.95
N ALA A 6 5.38 -5.40 -3.19
CA ALA A 6 5.88 -4.50 -2.18
C ALA A 6 7.34 -4.18 -2.50
N ALA A 7 7.68 -2.89 -2.50
CA ALA A 7 8.96 -2.41 -2.97
C ALA A 7 9.38 -1.16 -2.18
N ALA A 8 10.64 -1.12 -1.76
CA ALA A 8 11.26 0.06 -1.16
C ALA A 8 11.95 0.89 -2.24
N GLY A 9 11.74 2.19 -2.22
CA GLY A 9 12.54 3.16 -2.96
C GLY A 9 13.89 3.31 -2.25
N GLY A 10 14.98 3.19 -3.01
CA GLY A 10 16.33 3.23 -2.45
C GLY A 10 16.62 4.54 -1.72
N ARG A 11 17.34 4.45 -0.61
CA ARG A 11 17.89 5.59 0.11
C ARG A 11 19.08 6.14 -0.68
N SER A 12 19.10 7.43 -1.00
CA SER A 12 20.37 8.07 -1.36
C SER A 12 21.15 8.25 -0.06
N GLY A 13 22.39 7.74 -0.01
CA GLY A 13 23.19 7.69 1.21
C GLY A 13 23.49 9.07 1.83
N GLU A 14 23.29 10.15 1.07
CA GLU A 14 23.67 11.51 1.44
C GLU A 14 22.47 12.42 1.79
N SER A 15 21.24 12.17 1.29
CA SER A 15 20.09 13.09 1.51
C SER A 15 19.16 12.76 2.68
N GLY A 16 19.23 11.54 3.24
CA GLY A 16 18.27 11.09 4.28
C GLY A 16 16.83 10.88 3.75
N GLU A 17 16.65 11.00 2.44
CA GLU A 17 15.38 10.76 1.75
C GLU A 17 15.23 9.28 1.40
N GLY A 18 13.98 8.85 1.34
CA GLY A 18 13.59 7.49 0.97
C GLY A 18 12.10 7.31 1.15
N TRP A 19 11.57 6.24 0.58
CA TRP A 19 10.17 5.88 0.73
C TRP A 19 9.98 4.40 0.43
N SER A 20 8.82 3.87 0.77
CA SER A 20 8.42 2.52 0.42
C SER A 20 6.98 2.52 -0.05
N ALA A 21 6.62 1.48 -0.81
CA ALA A 21 5.24 1.26 -1.15
C ALA A 21 4.87 -0.21 -1.32
N SER A 22 3.57 -0.47 -1.23
CA SER A 22 2.96 -1.72 -1.63
C SER A 22 1.71 -1.48 -2.47
N ILE A 23 1.32 -2.48 -3.25
CA ILE A 23 0.14 -2.44 -4.11
C ILE A 23 -0.90 -3.41 -3.61
N ASN A 24 -2.15 -2.95 -3.51
CA ASN A 24 -3.31 -3.83 -3.41
C ASN A 24 -4.17 -3.71 -4.66
N ALA A 25 -4.75 -4.83 -5.10
CA ALA A 25 -5.77 -4.83 -6.14
C ALA A 25 -7.02 -4.07 -5.67
N ARG A 26 -7.61 -3.29 -6.56
CA ARG A 26 -8.83 -2.52 -6.32
C ARG A 26 -9.93 -2.96 -7.29
N LYS A 27 -11.14 -3.16 -6.75
CA LYS A 27 -12.32 -3.70 -7.47
C LYS A 27 -12.08 -5.11 -8.02
N LYS A 28 -13.07 -5.64 -8.75
CA LYS A 28 -12.95 -6.92 -9.46
C LYS A 28 -12.19 -6.66 -10.76
N GLY A 29 -10.99 -7.21 -10.89
CA GLY A 29 -10.26 -7.27 -12.16
C GLY A 29 -11.04 -8.08 -13.23
N GLY A 30 -10.42 -8.35 -14.37
CA GLY A 30 -11.01 -9.22 -15.41
C GLY A 30 -11.56 -8.49 -16.65
N LYS A 31 -11.29 -7.20 -16.80
CA LYS A 31 -11.55 -6.46 -18.04
C LYS A 31 -10.41 -6.63 -19.06
N LEU A 32 -10.03 -7.87 -19.38
CA LEU A 32 -8.83 -8.17 -20.18
C LEU A 32 -8.77 -7.40 -21.51
N LEU A 33 -9.86 -7.36 -22.27
CA LEU A 33 -9.94 -6.61 -23.54
C LEU A 33 -9.83 -5.10 -23.32
N GLY A 34 -10.51 -4.56 -22.29
CA GLY A 34 -10.42 -3.14 -21.95
C GLY A 34 -9.03 -2.72 -21.46
N ASN A 35 -8.35 -3.60 -20.72
CA ASN A 35 -6.97 -3.40 -20.27
C ASN A 35 -6.00 -3.40 -21.44
N MET A 36 -6.18 -4.32 -22.40
CA MET A 36 -5.34 -4.41 -23.59
C MET A 36 -5.50 -3.20 -24.52
N LEU A 37 -6.75 -2.75 -24.74
CA LEU A 37 -7.02 -1.54 -25.52
C LEU A 37 -6.42 -0.28 -24.85
N GLN A 38 -6.56 -0.15 -23.52
CA GLN A 38 -5.93 0.93 -22.77
C GLN A 38 -4.40 0.91 -22.90
N ALA A 39 -3.77 -0.27 -22.75
CA ALA A 39 -2.33 -0.43 -22.92
C ALA A 39 -1.84 0.00 -24.32
N LEU A 40 -2.57 -0.40 -25.38
CA LEU A 40 -2.21 -0.09 -26.76
C LEU A 40 -2.41 1.38 -27.12
N LEU A 41 -3.53 1.98 -26.70
CA LEU A 41 -3.90 3.35 -27.10
C LEU A 41 -3.17 4.42 -26.27
N HIS A 42 -2.91 4.16 -24.99
CA HIS A 42 -2.41 5.17 -24.06
C HIS A 42 -0.98 4.90 -23.55
N LYS A 43 -0.33 3.84 -24.03
CA LYS A 43 0.99 3.37 -23.51
C LYS A 43 0.99 3.21 -21.99
N SER A 44 -0.18 2.90 -21.42
CA SER A 44 -0.39 2.85 -19.97
C SER A 44 0.39 1.69 -19.36
N LEU A 45 0.93 1.91 -18.16
CA LEU A 45 1.66 0.91 -17.40
C LEU A 45 0.70 0.06 -16.56
N THR A 46 1.06 -1.20 -16.30
CA THR A 46 0.45 -1.94 -15.18
C THR A 46 0.74 -1.22 -13.86
N PRO A 47 -0.12 -1.34 -12.82
CA PRO A 47 0.18 -0.74 -11.52
C PRO A 47 1.57 -1.12 -10.98
N THR A 48 2.02 -2.36 -11.21
CA THR A 48 3.37 -2.81 -10.85
C THR A 48 4.48 -2.13 -11.65
N GLN A 49 4.31 -1.97 -12.97
CA GLN A 49 5.27 -1.25 -13.81
C GLN A 49 5.32 0.25 -13.47
N HIS A 50 4.16 0.85 -13.16
CA HIS A 50 4.07 2.23 -12.70
C HIS A 50 4.82 2.39 -11.38
N LEU A 51 4.57 1.53 -10.39
CA LEU A 51 5.34 1.57 -9.15
C LEU A 51 6.84 1.43 -9.40
N ARG A 52 7.26 0.49 -10.26
CA ARG A 52 8.68 0.34 -10.63
C ARG A 52 9.25 1.61 -11.25
N LYS A 53 8.53 2.24 -12.19
CA LYS A 53 8.94 3.51 -12.80
C LYS A 53 9.14 4.57 -11.72
N THR A 54 8.19 4.70 -10.79
CA THR A 54 8.26 5.67 -9.69
C THR A 54 9.46 5.42 -8.78
N LEU A 55 9.71 4.17 -8.39
CA LEU A 55 10.87 3.79 -7.56
C LEU A 55 12.21 4.16 -8.19
N VAL A 56 12.30 4.11 -9.52
CA VAL A 56 13.52 4.51 -10.26
C VAL A 56 13.59 6.03 -10.45
N ALA A 57 12.46 6.70 -10.62
CA ALA A 57 12.39 8.11 -10.99
C ALA A 57 12.36 9.09 -9.80
N THR A 58 12.08 8.62 -8.59
CA THR A 58 11.81 9.50 -7.44
C THR A 58 12.63 9.12 -6.21
N ALA A 59 13.21 10.13 -5.56
CA ALA A 59 13.97 9.97 -4.32
C ALA A 59 13.12 10.28 -3.06
N SER A 60 12.15 11.19 -3.16
CA SER A 60 11.35 11.66 -2.02
C SER A 60 9.95 11.08 -1.98
N TYR A 61 9.36 11.03 -0.79
CA TYR A 61 7.96 10.65 -0.59
C TYR A 61 7.00 11.55 -1.38
N GLU A 62 7.17 12.87 -1.39
CA GLU A 62 6.24 13.76 -2.07
C GLU A 62 6.29 13.60 -3.60
N SER A 63 7.49 13.44 -4.17
CA SER A 63 7.65 13.20 -5.61
C SER A 63 7.09 11.83 -6.01
N ALA A 64 7.27 10.81 -5.17
CA ALA A 64 6.68 9.50 -5.38
C ALA A 64 5.14 9.54 -5.37
N VAL A 65 4.53 10.20 -4.38
CA VAL A 65 3.08 10.40 -4.29
C VAL A 65 2.56 11.11 -5.54
N THR A 66 3.19 12.23 -5.92
CA THR A 66 2.78 13.02 -7.08
C THR A 66 2.74 12.17 -8.36
N LEU A 67 3.79 11.38 -8.60
CA LEU A 67 3.85 10.51 -9.79
C LEU A 67 2.87 9.33 -9.69
N LEU A 68 2.67 8.76 -8.51
CA LEU A 68 1.70 7.69 -8.26
C LEU A 68 0.25 8.15 -8.25
N GLU A 69 -0.05 9.46 -8.21
CA GLU A 69 -1.41 10.01 -8.32
C GLU A 69 -1.78 10.41 -9.76
N SER A 70 -0.80 10.79 -10.57
CA SER A 70 -1.01 11.46 -11.86
C SER A 70 -0.90 10.56 -13.07
N ASP A 71 0.07 9.64 -13.09
CA ASP A 71 0.37 8.85 -14.28
C ASP A 71 -0.76 7.82 -14.59
N PRO A 72 -1.14 7.63 -15.86
CA PRO A 72 -2.14 6.64 -16.25
C PRO A 72 -1.70 5.19 -16.02
N GLN A 73 -2.63 4.34 -15.60
CA GLN A 73 -2.43 2.90 -15.42
C GLN A 73 -3.53 2.08 -16.11
N ILE A 74 -3.22 0.83 -16.47
CA ILE A 74 -4.16 -0.04 -17.20
C ILE A 74 -5.26 -0.65 -16.33
N ASP A 75 -5.18 -0.54 -15.00
CA ASP A 75 -6.19 -1.07 -14.09
C ASP A 75 -6.25 -0.28 -12.79
N ASP A 76 -7.31 -0.47 -12.02
CA ASP A 76 -7.49 0.22 -10.74
C ASP A 76 -6.62 -0.42 -9.65
N SER A 77 -6.10 0.39 -8.73
CA SER A 77 -5.16 -0.09 -7.70
C SER A 77 -5.25 0.76 -6.43
N TYR A 78 -4.71 0.23 -5.33
CA TYR A 78 -4.28 1.05 -4.21
C TYR A 78 -2.76 1.06 -4.15
N PHE A 79 -2.16 2.24 -4.07
CA PHE A 79 -0.76 2.38 -3.67
C PHE A 79 -0.72 2.79 -2.20
N ILE A 80 -0.09 1.98 -1.36
CA ILE A 80 0.13 2.31 0.04
C ILE A 80 1.58 2.77 0.13
N VAL A 81 1.80 4.01 0.53
CA VAL A 81 3.10 4.69 0.50
C VAL A 81 3.50 5.15 1.89
N ALA A 82 4.79 5.09 2.21
CA ALA A 82 5.35 5.60 3.46
C ALA A 82 6.72 6.26 3.21
N GLY A 83 6.98 7.40 3.84
CA GLY A 83 8.23 8.15 3.76
C GLY A 83 9.14 7.93 4.97
N THR A 84 10.11 8.83 5.15
CA THR A 84 11.07 8.80 6.28
C THR A 84 10.68 9.74 7.43
N LYS A 85 9.79 10.71 7.18
CA LYS A 85 9.42 11.75 8.15
C LYS A 85 8.06 11.45 8.82
N SER A 86 7.84 12.05 9.98
CA SER A 86 6.56 11.96 10.69
C SER A 86 5.41 12.49 9.82
N GLY A 87 4.32 11.71 9.73
CA GLY A 87 3.16 12.05 8.91
C GLY A 87 3.27 11.63 7.44
N GLU A 88 4.44 11.18 6.96
CA GLU A 88 4.60 10.66 5.60
C GLU A 88 4.08 9.23 5.50
N GLY A 89 2.77 9.11 5.31
CA GLY A 89 2.13 7.85 4.93
C GLY A 89 0.75 8.11 4.36
N ALA A 90 0.38 7.37 3.32
CA ALA A 90 -0.91 7.50 2.68
C ALA A 90 -1.34 6.21 1.96
N VAL A 91 -2.65 6.10 1.74
CA VAL A 91 -3.25 5.16 0.78
C VAL A 91 -3.79 5.97 -0.39
N LEU A 92 -3.31 5.69 -1.60
CA LEU A 92 -3.74 6.32 -2.84
C LEU A 92 -4.71 5.37 -3.54
N ALA A 93 -6.00 5.73 -3.58
CA ALA A 93 -7.00 4.96 -4.30
C ALA A 93 -7.03 5.42 -5.75
N ARG A 94 -6.57 4.58 -6.68
CA ARG A 94 -6.42 4.92 -8.09
C ARG A 94 -7.47 4.25 -8.96
N ASP A 95 -8.07 5.03 -9.85
CA ASP A 95 -8.64 4.52 -11.10
C ASP A 95 -7.54 4.61 -12.19
N ARG A 96 -7.84 4.11 -13.40
CA ARG A 96 -6.93 4.16 -14.56
C ARG A 96 -6.30 5.53 -14.82
N ASN A 97 -7.12 6.58 -14.83
CA ASN A 97 -6.72 7.90 -15.31
C ASN A 97 -6.85 8.99 -14.25
N LYS A 98 -7.15 8.63 -13.01
CA LYS A 98 -7.30 9.61 -11.93
C LYS A 98 -6.95 9.01 -10.57
N ASN A 99 -6.56 9.90 -9.68
CA ASN A 99 -6.62 9.66 -8.25
C ASN A 99 -8.05 9.86 -7.76
N VAL A 100 -8.60 8.86 -7.09
CA VAL A 100 -9.95 8.92 -6.51
C VAL A 100 -9.88 9.53 -5.11
N ASP A 101 -8.87 9.15 -4.34
CA ASP A 101 -8.67 9.63 -2.98
C ASP A 101 -7.20 9.46 -2.52
N THR A 102 -6.77 10.34 -1.62
CA THR A 102 -5.47 10.29 -0.94
C THR A 102 -5.69 10.28 0.57
N TRP A 103 -5.76 9.08 1.15
CA TRP A 103 -6.00 8.89 2.58
C TRP A 103 -4.68 8.97 3.37
N LYS A 104 -4.26 10.20 3.68
CA LYS A 104 -3.02 10.49 4.43
C LYS A 104 -3.15 10.13 5.91
N LEU A 105 -2.04 9.80 6.57
CA LEU A 105 -1.95 9.76 8.03
C LEU A 105 -2.34 11.11 8.61
N ASN A 106 -3.06 11.08 9.74
CA ASN A 106 -3.51 12.27 10.45
C ASN A 106 -3.46 12.06 11.97
N PRO A 107 -2.27 11.78 12.56
CA PRO A 107 -2.14 11.32 13.94
C PRO A 107 -2.51 12.36 15.01
N ASN A 108 -2.72 13.62 14.61
CA ASN A 108 -2.96 14.74 15.52
C ASN A 108 -4.38 15.28 15.43
N ASP A 109 -5.23 14.72 14.56
CA ASP A 109 -6.62 15.14 14.45
C ASP A 109 -7.46 14.48 15.57
N PRO A 110 -8.07 15.26 16.46
CA PRO A 110 -8.87 14.72 17.56
C PRO A 110 -10.11 13.95 17.10
N ASN A 111 -10.55 14.15 15.85
CA ASN A 111 -11.68 13.43 15.26
C ASN A 111 -11.29 12.12 14.59
N GLU A 112 -9.98 11.83 14.49
CA GLU A 112 -9.44 10.59 13.93
C GLU A 112 -8.59 9.84 14.99
N PRO A 113 -9.22 9.12 15.94
CA PRO A 113 -8.48 8.39 16.98
C PRO A 113 -7.54 7.31 16.41
N ASN A 114 -7.81 6.85 15.18
CA ASN A 114 -6.98 5.92 14.41
C ASN A 114 -6.15 6.61 13.31
N GLY A 115 -6.02 7.95 13.37
CA GLY A 115 -5.26 8.78 12.43
C GLY A 115 -3.77 8.40 12.30
N TRP A 116 -3.24 7.68 13.29
CA TRP A 116 -1.85 7.26 13.35
C TRP A 116 -1.51 6.03 12.50
N PHE A 117 -2.50 5.37 11.90
CA PHE A 117 -2.27 4.31 10.92
C PHE A 117 -3.28 4.34 9.78
N ARG A 118 -2.94 3.66 8.68
CA ARG A 118 -3.85 3.36 7.57
C ARG A 118 -3.80 1.87 7.30
N LEU A 119 -4.98 1.26 7.18
CA LEU A 119 -5.11 -0.16 6.86
C LEU A 119 -5.95 -0.29 5.60
N GLN A 120 -5.30 -0.76 4.53
CA GLN A 120 -5.93 -0.99 3.24
C GLN A 120 -5.92 -2.48 2.91
N THR A 121 -7.07 -3.01 2.51
CA THR A 121 -7.22 -4.35 1.94
C THR A 121 -7.54 -4.23 0.45
N ASN A 122 -8.73 -4.65 -0.02
CA ASN A 122 -9.07 -4.68 -1.45
C ASN A 122 -10.36 -3.92 -1.81
N TYR A 123 -10.91 -3.17 -0.87
CA TYR A 123 -12.13 -2.37 -1.02
C TYR A 123 -11.89 -0.96 -0.51
N ASP A 124 -12.70 -0.03 -1.01
CA ASP A 124 -12.54 1.39 -0.72
C ASP A 124 -12.78 1.63 0.78
N HIS A 125 -11.98 2.51 1.38
CA HIS A 125 -12.01 2.69 2.83
C HIS A 125 -13.30 3.40 3.31
N TRP A 126 -13.92 4.20 2.44
CA TRP A 126 -15.20 4.88 2.69
C TRP A 126 -16.42 3.95 2.55
N ASP A 127 -16.24 2.75 1.98
CA ASP A 127 -17.30 1.75 1.86
C ASP A 127 -17.21 0.72 3.00
N PRO A 128 -18.33 0.10 3.41
CA PRO A 128 -18.31 -1.03 4.34
C PRO A 128 -17.51 -2.21 3.76
N ALA A 129 -16.85 -2.95 4.65
CA ALA A 129 -16.13 -4.15 4.25
C ALA A 129 -17.14 -5.21 3.78
N PRO A 130 -16.87 -5.93 2.67
CA PRO A 130 -17.73 -7.03 2.25
C PRO A 130 -17.79 -8.10 3.34
N THR A 131 -18.99 -8.55 3.71
CA THR A 131 -19.18 -9.56 4.76
C THR A 131 -18.45 -10.88 4.49
N ALA A 132 -18.28 -11.23 3.21
CA ALA A 132 -17.56 -12.44 2.80
C ALA A 132 -16.01 -12.31 2.83
N ASP A 133 -15.46 -11.10 2.96
CA ASP A 133 -14.01 -10.85 3.04
C ASP A 133 -13.69 -9.64 3.95
N ASP A 134 -14.17 -9.67 5.20
CA ASP A 134 -13.87 -8.63 6.17
C ASP A 134 -12.55 -8.89 6.91
N ARG A 135 -11.45 -8.59 6.22
CA ARG A 135 -10.11 -8.51 6.84
C ARG A 135 -9.82 -7.15 7.47
N ARG A 136 -10.54 -6.09 7.08
CA ARG A 136 -10.29 -4.73 7.55
C ARG A 136 -10.67 -4.57 9.02
N THR A 137 -11.86 -5.00 9.42
CA THR A 137 -12.34 -4.88 10.79
C THR A 137 -11.40 -5.54 11.82
N PRO A 138 -11.04 -6.83 11.69
CA PRO A 138 -10.10 -7.45 12.63
C PRO A 138 -8.68 -6.88 12.50
N GLY A 139 -8.24 -6.52 11.29
CA GLY A 139 -6.94 -5.86 11.11
C GLY A 139 -6.84 -4.52 11.86
N VAL A 140 -7.90 -3.70 11.80
CA VAL A 140 -8.00 -2.44 12.55
C VAL A 140 -7.98 -2.73 14.05
N ALA A 141 -8.74 -3.72 14.52
CA ALA A 141 -8.73 -4.12 15.92
C ALA A 141 -7.34 -4.54 16.41
N HIS A 142 -6.57 -5.28 15.59
CA HIS A 142 -5.19 -5.65 15.93
C HIS A 142 -4.25 -4.45 16.00
N MET A 143 -4.40 -3.47 15.09
CA MET A 143 -3.62 -2.23 15.14
C MET A 143 -3.96 -1.41 16.39
N VAL A 144 -5.25 -1.26 16.71
CA VAL A 144 -5.72 -0.58 17.93
C VAL A 144 -5.21 -1.27 19.19
N ALA A 145 -5.30 -2.60 19.25
CA ALA A 145 -4.83 -3.38 20.39
C ALA A 145 -3.30 -3.34 20.57
N MET A 146 -2.55 -3.25 19.46
CA MET A 146 -1.10 -3.02 19.51
C MET A 146 -0.80 -1.63 20.10
N GLY A 147 -1.52 -0.61 19.64
CA GLY A 147 -1.33 0.77 20.07
C GLY A 147 -0.13 1.46 19.41
N ARG A 148 -0.20 2.79 19.33
CA ARG A 148 0.80 3.64 18.64
C ARG A 148 2.21 3.49 19.22
N ASP A 149 2.33 3.42 20.54
CA ASP A 149 3.62 3.43 21.23
C ASP A 149 4.36 2.08 21.15
N ALA A 150 3.66 1.00 20.77
CA ALA A 150 4.23 -0.34 20.63
C ALA A 150 4.67 -0.69 19.19
N VAL A 151 4.58 0.28 18.26
CA VAL A 151 4.91 0.03 16.84
C VAL A 151 6.39 -0.30 16.69
N THR A 152 6.66 -1.56 16.40
CA THR A 152 7.98 -2.11 16.06
C THR A 152 7.83 -3.06 14.88
N THR A 153 8.93 -3.42 14.21
CA THR A 153 8.84 -4.39 13.11
C THR A 153 8.33 -5.76 13.60
N ALA A 154 8.71 -6.18 14.81
CA ALA A 154 8.18 -7.39 15.45
C ALA A 154 6.67 -7.30 15.76
N ALA A 155 6.19 -6.17 16.28
CA ALA A 155 4.77 -5.97 16.53
C ALA A 155 3.95 -5.94 15.24
N MET A 156 4.45 -5.27 14.19
CA MET A 156 3.82 -5.29 12.87
C MET A 156 3.78 -6.69 12.27
N TRP A 157 4.84 -7.48 12.44
CA TRP A 157 4.85 -8.90 12.06
C TRP A 157 3.75 -9.70 12.76
N LYS A 158 3.51 -9.45 14.05
CA LYS A 158 2.40 -10.07 14.78
C LYS A 158 1.06 -9.69 14.17
N VAL A 159 0.83 -8.40 13.89
CA VAL A 159 -0.42 -7.93 13.27
C VAL A 159 -0.67 -8.58 11.91
N ILE A 160 0.30 -8.54 10.99
CA ILE A 160 0.11 -9.06 9.62
C ILE A 160 0.03 -10.59 9.57
N LYS A 161 0.58 -11.29 10.57
CA LYS A 161 0.49 -12.76 10.72
C LYS A 161 -0.72 -13.25 11.53
N THR A 162 -1.58 -12.34 11.99
CA THR A 162 -2.79 -12.73 12.74
C THR A 162 -3.97 -12.94 11.77
N TRP A 163 -4.75 -13.99 12.00
CA TRP A 163 -5.97 -14.26 11.25
C TRP A 163 -7.00 -13.12 11.43
N PRO A 164 -7.75 -12.69 10.40
CA PRO A 164 -7.76 -13.20 9.02
C PRO A 164 -6.84 -12.44 8.04
N SER A 165 -6.06 -11.47 8.52
CA SER A 165 -5.07 -10.77 7.69
C SER A 165 -4.10 -11.76 7.06
N PHE A 166 -3.60 -12.68 7.88
CA PHE A 166 -2.92 -13.88 7.44
C PHE A 166 -3.92 -15.00 7.25
N ASN A 167 -4.06 -15.49 6.02
CA ASN A 167 -4.98 -16.57 5.70
C ASN A 167 -4.36 -17.53 4.71
N HIS A 168 -5.11 -18.55 4.29
CA HIS A 168 -4.58 -19.56 3.38
C HIS A 168 -4.06 -18.94 2.08
N HIS A 169 -4.68 -17.88 1.54
CA HIS A 169 -4.24 -17.22 0.31
C HIS A 169 -3.03 -16.29 0.48
N THR A 170 -2.41 -16.22 1.66
CA THR A 170 -1.20 -15.44 1.87
C THR A 170 0.02 -16.17 1.32
N ASP A 171 0.54 -15.68 0.19
CA ASP A 171 1.76 -16.22 -0.43
C ASP A 171 3.05 -15.59 0.15
N TYR A 172 2.96 -14.34 0.61
CA TYR A 172 4.11 -13.55 1.01
C TYR A 172 3.68 -12.46 2.01
N SER A 173 4.57 -12.11 2.93
CA SER A 173 4.40 -10.96 3.84
C SER A 173 5.70 -10.20 3.98
N ALA A 174 5.58 -8.89 4.17
CA ALA A 174 6.74 -8.01 4.34
C ALA A 174 6.45 -6.81 5.22
N VAL A 175 7.50 -6.32 5.85
CA VAL A 175 7.54 -5.08 6.62
C VAL A 175 8.72 -4.25 6.10
N PHE A 176 8.45 -2.97 5.81
CA PHE A 176 9.43 -2.00 5.33
C PHE A 176 9.51 -0.83 6.31
N VAL A 177 10.71 -0.32 6.56
CA VAL A 177 10.93 0.92 7.32
C VAL A 177 11.90 1.82 6.55
N PRO A 178 11.37 2.78 5.76
CA PRO A 178 12.19 3.64 4.90
C PRO A 178 13.29 4.39 5.67
N ALA A 179 12.95 4.97 6.82
CA ALA A 179 13.87 5.75 7.65
C ALA A 179 15.11 4.95 8.12
N ARG A 180 14.99 3.62 8.18
CA ARG A 180 16.06 2.70 8.59
C ARG A 180 16.63 1.88 7.43
N ALA A 181 16.15 2.10 6.21
CA ALA A 181 16.42 1.22 5.05
C ALA A 181 16.21 -0.27 5.38
N GLU A 182 15.25 -0.57 6.26
CA GLU A 182 14.97 -1.92 6.74
C GLU A 182 13.89 -2.55 5.88
N TYR A 183 14.12 -3.80 5.47
CA TYR A 183 13.14 -4.64 4.79
C TYR A 183 13.26 -6.06 5.32
N ASN A 184 12.13 -6.61 5.76
CA ASN A 184 12.03 -7.98 6.20
C ASN A 184 10.83 -8.63 5.51
N ALA A 185 11.02 -9.82 4.95
CA ALA A 185 9.98 -10.52 4.23
C ALA A 185 10.09 -12.04 4.33
N THR A 186 8.95 -12.70 4.15
CA THR A 186 8.83 -14.15 4.16
C THR A 186 7.88 -14.59 3.06
N VAL A 187 8.33 -15.57 2.26
CA VAL A 187 7.49 -16.30 1.31
C VAL A 187 6.94 -17.54 2.03
N PHE A 188 5.63 -17.75 1.95
CA PHE A 188 4.95 -18.92 2.51
C PHE A 188 4.67 -19.90 1.38
N MET A 189 5.57 -20.87 1.21
CA MET A 189 5.30 -21.99 0.32
C MET A 189 4.35 -22.95 1.03
N ARG A 190 3.23 -23.26 0.40
CA ARG A 190 2.45 -24.43 0.80
C ARG A 190 3.13 -25.67 0.19
N PRO A 191 3.28 -26.77 0.93
CA PRO A 191 3.59 -28.06 0.32
C PRO A 191 2.50 -28.50 -0.66
#